data_AF-A0A529MQQ6-F1
#
_entry.id   AF-A0A529MQQ6-F1
#
_cell.length_a   1.000
_cell.length_b   1.000
_cell.length_c   1.000
_cell.angle_alpha   90.00
_cell.angle_beta   90.00
_cell.angle_gamma   90.00
#
_symmetry.space_group_name_H-M   'P 1'
#
loop_
_entity.id
_entity.type
_entity.pdbx_description
1 polymer ?
#
loop_
_entity_poly.entity_id
_entity_poly.type
_entity_poly.pdbx_seq_one_letter_code
_entity_poly.pdbx_strand_id
1 'polypeptide(L)'
;RRPVEAPPMASEPPRRIQRERSETYYDTKSQVFSALIDTIDLSQLAKLDPESAREEIRDIVNDIIAIKNFAMSISEQEELLEDICNDVLGYGPLEPLLARDDIADIMVNGSKNVYIEVNGKVEQTGIR
;
A
#
# COMPACT_ATOMS: atom_id res chain seq x y z
N ARG A 1 -27.65 52.70 3.67
CA ARG A 1 -26.42 51.89 3.54
C ARG A 1 -26.85 50.43 3.58
N ARG A 2 -26.77 49.67 2.47
CA ARG A 2 -27.11 48.24 2.44
C ARG A 2 -25.88 47.44 2.90
N PRO A 3 -26.03 46.43 3.77
CA PRO A 3 -24.92 45.53 4.10
C PRO A 3 -24.66 44.58 2.93
N VAL A 4 -23.38 44.34 2.65
CA VAL A 4 -22.91 43.35 1.67
C VAL A 4 -22.87 42.01 2.38
N GLU A 5 -23.72 41.08 1.97
CA GLU A 5 -23.75 39.71 2.43
C GLU A 5 -22.61 38.95 1.76
N ALA A 6 -21.71 38.36 2.56
CA ALA A 6 -20.60 37.55 2.06
C ALA A 6 -21.14 36.17 1.61
N PRO A 7 -20.67 35.62 0.47
CA PRO A 7 -21.12 34.31 0.02
C PRO A 7 -20.63 33.21 0.99
N PRO A 8 -21.40 32.12 1.17
CA PRO A 8 -21.01 31.03 2.05
C PRO A 8 -19.80 30.30 1.43
N MET A 9 -18.72 30.18 2.20
CA MET A 9 -17.58 29.33 1.85
C MET A 9 -18.09 27.90 1.66
N ALA A 10 -17.93 27.40 0.44
CA ALA A 10 -18.16 25.99 0.13
C ALA A 10 -17.25 25.14 1.03
N SER A 11 -17.88 24.22 1.77
CA SER A 11 -17.21 23.19 2.54
C SER A 11 -16.34 22.34 1.60
N GLU A 12 -15.01 22.42 1.79
CA GLU A 12 -14.06 21.53 1.15
C GLU A 12 -14.43 20.07 1.46
N PRO A 13 -14.36 19.16 0.47
CA PRO A 13 -14.58 17.74 0.74
C PRO A 13 -13.53 17.25 1.74
N PRO A 14 -13.88 16.30 2.63
CA PRO A 14 -12.91 15.75 3.57
C PRO A 14 -11.80 15.11 2.74
N ARG A 15 -10.59 15.68 2.80
CA ARG A 15 -9.38 14.99 2.36
C ARG A 15 -9.39 13.65 3.08
N ARG A 16 -9.59 12.55 2.33
CA ARG A 16 -9.42 11.18 2.82
C ARG A 16 -8.08 11.18 3.55
N ILE A 17 -8.12 11.12 4.87
CA ILE A 17 -6.92 10.92 5.68
C ILE A 17 -6.48 9.51 5.30
N GLN A 18 -5.60 9.41 4.30
CA GLN A 18 -4.71 8.26 4.20
C GLN A 18 -4.05 8.25 5.57
N ARG A 19 -4.43 7.28 6.43
CA ARG A 19 -3.75 7.09 7.70
C ARG A 19 -2.29 6.93 7.33
N GLU A 20 -1.47 7.94 7.57
CA GLU A 20 -0.03 7.83 7.43
C GLU A 20 0.36 6.72 8.40
N ARG A 21 0.53 5.50 7.87
CA ARG A 21 0.91 4.34 8.67
C ARG A 21 2.26 4.68 9.32
N SER A 22 2.42 4.30 10.59
CA SER A 22 3.63 4.66 11.34
C SER A 22 4.88 4.06 10.67
N GLU A 23 6.03 4.72 10.78
CA GLU A 23 7.30 4.17 10.27
C GLU A 23 7.57 2.76 10.80
N THR A 24 7.17 2.49 12.06
CA THR A 24 7.25 1.17 12.67
C THR A 24 6.46 0.09 11.92
N TYR A 25 5.30 0.43 11.33
CA TYR A 25 4.50 -0.50 10.54
C TYR A 25 5.25 -0.90 9.27
N TYR A 26 5.83 0.08 8.57
CA TYR A 26 6.60 -0.17 7.36
C TYR A 26 7.86 -0.99 7.64
N ASP A 27 8.53 -0.73 8.76
CA ASP A 27 9.68 -1.53 9.19
C ASP A 27 9.28 -2.98 9.50
N THR A 28 8.16 -3.19 10.19
CA THR A 28 7.62 -4.54 10.44
C THR A 28 7.24 -5.22 9.13
N LYS A 29 6.54 -4.52 8.23
CA LYS A 29 6.17 -5.04 6.91
C LYS A 29 7.40 -5.44 6.11
N SER A 30 8.42 -4.60 6.06
CA SER A 30 9.67 -4.92 5.36
C SER A 30 10.37 -6.14 5.95
N GLN A 31 10.38 -6.29 7.29
CA GLN A 31 10.99 -7.45 7.95
C GLN A 31 10.22 -8.74 7.66
N VAL A 32 8.89 -8.70 7.71
CA VAL A 32 8.03 -9.85 7.39
C VAL A 32 8.18 -10.21 5.92
N PHE A 33 8.19 -9.22 5.03
CA PHE A 33 8.36 -9.43 3.59
C PHE A 33 9.72 -10.05 3.27
N SER A 34 10.83 -9.53 3.83
CA SER A 34 12.15 -10.14 3.63
C SER A 34 12.19 -11.58 4.14
N ALA A 35 11.60 -11.85 5.31
CA ALA A 35 11.51 -13.22 5.82
C ALA A 35 10.66 -14.12 4.92
N LEU A 36 9.56 -13.61 4.35
CA LEU A 36 8.73 -14.33 3.39
C LEU A 36 9.56 -14.73 2.16
N ILE A 37 10.26 -13.78 1.51
CA ILE A 37 11.11 -14.02 0.34
C ILE A 37 12.22 -15.05 0.63
N ASP A 38 12.78 -15.03 1.83
CA ASP A 38 13.81 -16.00 2.24
C ASP A 38 13.23 -17.40 2.45
N THR A 39 11.95 -17.50 2.82
CA THR A 39 11.25 -18.76 3.08
C THR A 39 10.59 -19.39 1.85
N ILE A 40 10.18 -18.58 0.86
CA ILE A 40 9.44 -19.07 -0.31
C ILE A 40 10.03 -18.62 -1.64
N ASP A 41 9.96 -19.50 -2.63
CA ASP A 41 10.23 -19.16 -4.02
C ASP A 41 8.97 -18.53 -4.63
N LEU A 42 8.97 -17.19 -4.73
CA LEU A 42 7.90 -16.42 -5.38
C LEU A 42 7.55 -16.91 -6.79
N SER A 43 8.50 -17.50 -7.51
CA SER A 43 8.27 -17.99 -8.88
C SER A 43 7.38 -19.23 -8.92
N GLN A 44 7.29 -19.99 -7.82
CA GLN A 44 6.34 -21.10 -7.67
C GLN A 44 4.96 -20.56 -7.33
N LEU A 45 4.89 -19.52 -6.50
CA LEU A 45 3.64 -18.86 -6.12
C LEU A 45 2.91 -18.28 -7.33
N ALA A 46 3.65 -17.69 -8.26
CA ALA A 46 3.11 -17.13 -9.51
C ALA A 46 2.48 -18.18 -10.45
N LYS A 47 2.69 -19.48 -10.21
CA LYS A 47 2.08 -20.57 -10.98
C LYS A 47 0.79 -21.09 -10.36
N LEU A 48 0.55 -20.76 -9.09
CA LEU A 48 -0.69 -21.10 -8.40
C LEU A 48 -1.80 -20.16 -8.85
N ASP A 49 -3.05 -20.57 -8.61
CA ASP A 49 -4.15 -19.63 -8.74
C ASP A 49 -4.07 -18.56 -7.62
N PRO A 50 -4.65 -17.37 -7.84
CA PRO A 50 -4.52 -16.27 -6.89
C PRO A 50 -5.04 -16.59 -5.48
N GLU A 51 -6.07 -17.44 -5.39
CA GLU A 51 -6.65 -17.85 -4.10
C GLU A 51 -5.70 -18.77 -3.33
N SER A 52 -5.17 -19.81 -3.97
CA SER A 52 -4.22 -20.73 -3.32
C SER A 52 -2.92 -20.02 -2.94
N ALA A 53 -2.44 -19.12 -3.81
CA ALA A 53 -1.26 -18.32 -3.52
C ALA A 53 -1.48 -17.40 -2.29
N ARG A 54 -2.67 -16.83 -2.15
CA ARG A 54 -3.05 -16.00 -1.01
C ARG A 54 -3.16 -16.81 0.28
N GLU A 55 -3.66 -18.04 0.22
CA GLU A 55 -3.69 -18.96 1.36
C GLU A 55 -2.28 -19.34 1.81
N GLU A 56 -1.38 -19.69 0.89
CA GLU A 56 0.02 -20.01 1.25
C GLU A 56 0.76 -18.83 1.87
N ILE A 57 0.64 -17.63 1.28
CA ILE A 57 1.23 -16.42 1.88
C ILE A 57 0.68 -16.21 3.29
N ARG A 58 -0.63 -16.41 3.48
CA ARG A 58 -1.27 -16.21 4.77
C ARG A 58 -0.68 -17.10 5.85
N ASP A 59 -0.52 -18.38 5.56
CA ASP A 59 0.03 -19.34 6.52
C ASP A 59 1.47 -18.99 6.89
N ILE A 60 2.29 -18.66 5.89
CA ILE A 60 3.71 -18.33 6.11
C ILE A 60 3.86 -17.01 6.88
N VAL A 61 3.08 -15.98 6.54
CA VAL A 61 3.10 -14.69 7.25
C VAL A 61 2.69 -14.88 8.72
N ASN A 62 1.67 -15.71 8.98
CA ASN A 62 1.26 -16.03 10.34
C ASN A 62 2.39 -16.72 11.13
N ASP A 63 3.08 -17.68 10.51
CA ASP A 63 4.22 -18.36 11.11
C ASP A 63 5.38 -17.38 11.41
N ILE A 64 5.70 -16.48 10.47
CA ILE A 64 6.74 -15.46 10.65
C ILE A 64 6.39 -14.53 11.82
N ILE A 65 5.13 -14.07 11.90
CA ILE A 65 4.67 -13.19 12.99
C ILE A 65 4.78 -13.89 14.34
N ALA A 66 4.39 -15.16 14.41
CA ALA A 66 4.50 -15.97 15.62
C ALA A 66 5.96 -16.20 16.04
N ILE A 67 6.86 -16.53 15.09
CA ILE A 67 8.28 -16.77 15.34
C ILE A 67 9.00 -15.50 15.80
N LYS A 68 8.71 -14.36 15.16
CA LYS A 68 9.33 -13.06 15.48
C LYS A 68 8.71 -12.38 16.71
N ASN A 69 7.60 -12.90 17.22
CA ASN A 69 6.87 -12.40 18.39
C ASN A 69 6.52 -10.90 18.26
N PHE A 70 6.04 -10.50 17.08
CA PHE A 70 5.58 -9.12 16.87
C PHE A 70 4.33 -8.86 17.71
N ALA A 71 4.37 -7.80 18.52
CA ALA A 71 3.22 -7.37 19.32
C ALA A 71 2.29 -6.51 18.44
N MET A 72 1.25 -7.11 17.89
CA MET A 72 0.20 -6.43 17.12
C MET A 72 -1.17 -7.08 17.35
N SER A 73 -2.23 -6.34 17.05
CA SER A 73 -3.61 -6.83 17.10
C SER A 73 -3.93 -7.70 15.89
N ILE A 74 -4.99 -8.51 16.00
CA ILE A 74 -5.49 -9.35 14.90
C ILE A 74 -5.84 -8.49 13.68
N SER A 75 -6.42 -7.30 13.89
CA SER A 75 -6.77 -6.39 12.80
C SER A 75 -5.54 -5.84 12.07
N GLU A 76 -4.46 -5.52 12.79
CA GLU A 76 -3.20 -5.08 12.19
C GLU A 76 -2.52 -6.21 11.41
N GLN A 77 -2.63 -7.44 11.92
CA GLN A 77 -2.11 -8.64 11.25
C GLN A 77 -2.87 -8.93 9.94
N GLU A 78 -4.19 -8.85 9.94
CA GLU A 78 -5.00 -9.01 8.72
C GLU A 78 -4.68 -7.91 7.69
N GLU A 79 -4.53 -6.66 8.13
CA GLU A 79 -4.16 -5.53 7.27
C GLU A 79 -2.75 -5.74 6.67
N LEU A 80 -1.79 -6.18 7.48
CA LEU A 80 -0.42 -6.47 7.03
C LEU A 80 -0.40 -7.62 6.01
N LEU A 81 -1.21 -8.63 6.22
CA LEU A 81 -1.30 -9.78 5.34
C LEU A 81 -1.90 -9.42 3.99
N GLU A 82 -2.97 -8.61 3.99
CA GLU A 82 -3.58 -8.10 2.77
C GLU A 82 -2.60 -7.24 1.97
N ASP A 83 -1.88 -6.35 2.65
CA ASP A 83 -0.82 -5.55 2.05
C ASP A 83 0.28 -6.42 1.41
N ILE A 84 0.76 -7.46 2.11
CA ILE A 84 1.81 -8.35 1.59
C ILE A 84 1.27 -9.16 0.40
N CYS A 85 0.03 -9.62 0.45
CA CYS A 85 -0.60 -10.31 -0.67
C CYS A 85 -0.66 -9.40 -1.91
N ASN A 86 -1.03 -8.12 -1.74
CA ASN A 86 -1.07 -7.16 -2.85
C ASN A 86 0.34 -6.84 -3.38
N ASP A 87 1.37 -6.83 -2.51
CA ASP A 87 2.77 -6.66 -2.92
C ASP A 87 3.33 -7.85 -3.70
N VAL A 88 2.94 -9.08 -3.32
CA VAL A 88 3.44 -10.32 -3.94
C VAL A 88 2.67 -10.72 -5.19
N LEU A 89 1.33 -10.62 -5.15
CA LEU A 89 0.44 -11.07 -6.22
C LEU A 89 -0.03 -9.94 -7.14
N GLY A 90 0.12 -8.70 -6.70
CA GLY A 90 -0.31 -7.51 -7.41
C GLY A 90 0.86 -6.56 -7.72
N TYR A 91 0.55 -5.27 -7.79
CA TYR A 91 1.55 -4.22 -8.02
C TYR A 91 1.93 -3.50 -6.72
N GLY A 92 1.49 -4.04 -5.58
CA GLY A 92 1.76 -3.53 -4.24
C GLY A 92 1.43 -2.05 -4.07
N PRO A 93 2.40 -1.23 -3.64
CA PRO A 93 2.15 0.18 -3.34
C PRO A 93 1.75 1.01 -4.57
N LEU A 94 1.91 0.47 -5.79
CA LEU A 94 1.52 1.15 -7.03
C LEU A 94 0.05 0.91 -7.43
N GLU A 95 -0.64 -0.07 -6.84
CA GLU A 95 -2.04 -0.37 -7.20
C GLU A 95 -2.98 0.84 -7.13
N PRO A 96 -2.91 1.72 -6.11
CA PRO A 96 -3.78 2.91 -6.06
C PRO A 96 -3.53 3.89 -7.21
N LEU A 97 -2.32 3.89 -7.77
CA LEU A 97 -1.98 4.71 -8.94
C LEU A 97 -2.43 4.03 -10.23
N LEU A 98 -2.30 2.71 -10.32
CA LEU A 98 -2.76 1.96 -11.50
C LEU A 98 -4.29 1.95 -11.64
N ALA A 99 -5.03 2.06 -10.54
CA ALA A 99 -6.48 2.16 -10.55
C ALA A 99 -7.01 3.54 -11.04
N ARG A 100 -6.12 4.51 -11.28
CA ARG A 100 -6.49 5.87 -11.68
C ARG A 100 -6.35 6.06 -13.19
N ASP A 101 -7.48 6.19 -13.87
CA ASP A 101 -7.53 6.42 -15.32
C ASP A 101 -6.97 7.80 -15.76
N ASP A 102 -6.77 8.73 -14.83
CA ASP A 102 -6.24 10.07 -15.10
C ASP A 102 -4.70 10.12 -15.12
N ILE A 103 -4.03 9.03 -14.76
CA ILE A 103 -2.56 8.92 -14.75
C ILE A 103 -2.10 8.38 -16.11
N ALA A 104 -1.26 9.16 -16.80
CA ALA A 104 -0.70 8.81 -18.09
C ALA A 104 0.59 7.98 -17.98
N ASP A 105 1.44 8.28 -16.99
CA ASP A 105 2.71 7.58 -16.77
C ASP A 105 3.07 7.51 -15.28
N ILE A 106 3.78 6.45 -14.87
CA ILE A 106 4.31 6.23 -13.51
C ILE A 106 5.83 6.01 -13.62
N MET A 107 6.61 6.94 -13.08
CA MET A 107 8.07 6.90 -13.09
C MET A 107 8.62 6.62 -11.69
N VAL A 108 9.43 5.57 -11.56
CA VAL A 108 10.02 5.15 -10.28
C VAL A 108 11.54 5.38 -10.30
N ASN A 109 12.01 6.27 -9.42
CA ASN A 109 13.44 6.56 -9.22
C ASN A 109 13.88 6.16 -7.79
N GLY A 110 13.68 4.87 -7.48
CA GLY A 110 13.94 4.28 -6.17
C GLY A 110 12.75 4.36 -5.21
N SER A 111 12.85 3.66 -4.07
CA SER A 111 11.75 3.41 -3.13
C SER A 111 11.15 4.65 -2.44
N LYS A 112 11.76 5.83 -2.59
CA LYS A 112 11.25 7.09 -2.00
C LYS A 112 10.85 8.14 -3.04
N ASN A 113 11.18 7.92 -4.31
CA ASN A 113 10.96 8.90 -5.36
C ASN A 113 10.12 8.28 -6.47
N VAL A 114 8.80 8.31 -6.28
CA VAL A 114 7.82 7.90 -7.28
C VAL A 114 7.12 9.15 -7.81
N TYR A 115 6.99 9.24 -9.13
CA TYR A 115 6.37 10.36 -9.83
C TYR A 115 5.25 9.84 -10.74
N ILE A 116 4.20 10.63 -10.90
CA ILE A 116 3.10 10.34 -11.82
C ILE A 116 2.90 11.51 -12.78
N GLU A 117 2.50 11.22 -14.02
CA GLU A 117 2.07 12.24 -14.96
C GLU A 117 0.54 12.27 -15.03
N VAL A 118 -0.04 13.44 -14.73
CA VAL A 118 -1.48 13.69 -14.81
C VAL A 118 -1.71 14.91 -15.69
N ASN A 119 -2.44 14.75 -16.79
CA ASN A 119 -2.75 15.82 -17.75
C ASN A 119 -1.50 16.61 -18.24
N GLY A 120 -0.39 15.92 -18.50
CA GLY A 120 0.86 16.54 -18.95
C GLY A 120 1.67 17.23 -17.86
N LYS A 121 1.33 17.04 -16.58
CA LYS A 121 2.08 17.57 -15.43
C LYS A 121 2.63 16.42 -14.60
N VAL A 122 3.91 16.53 -14.22
CA VAL A 122 4.57 15.57 -13.33
C VAL A 122 4.35 15.97 -11.88
N GLU A 123 3.84 15.03 -11.07
CA GLU A 123 3.58 15.18 -9.64
C GLU A 123 4.32 14.10 -8.85
N GLN A 124 4.91 14.47 -7.70
CA GLN A 124 5.52 13.48 -6.80
C GLN A 124 4.44 12.80 -5.97
N THR A 125 4.52 11.48 -5.83
CA THR A 125 3.60 10.71 -4.99
C THR A 125 4.18 10.48 -3.60
N GLY A 126 3.29 10.23 -2.63
CA GLY A 126 3.68 9.80 -1.28
C GLY A 126 3.92 8.30 -1.15
N ILE A 127 3.98 7.57 -2.27
CA ILE A 127 4.06 6.12 -2.29
C ILE A 127 5.49 5.66 -1.99
N ARG A 128 5.61 4.63 -1.16
CA ARG A 128 6.87 4.07 -0.65
C ARG A 128 6.82 2.55 -0.63
#